data_AF-A0A2T0T6N1-F1
#
_entry.id   AF-A0A2T0T6N1-F1
#
_cell.length_a   1.000
_cell.length_b   1.000
_cell.length_c   1.000
_cell.angle_alpha   90.00
_cell.angle_beta   90.00
_cell.angle_gamma   90.00
#
_symmetry.space_group_name_H-M   'P 1'
#
loop_
_entity.id
_entity.type
_entity.pdbx_description
1 polymer ?
#
loop_
_entity_poly.entity_id
_entity_poly.type
_entity_poly.pdbx_seq_one_letter_code
_entity_poly.pdbx_strand_id
1 'polypeptide(L)' 'MDFLAPVATFACVPVSLAVFAWFAVRARRRGSGHSLMAPFEDIWDPSAHRTHIEIQVQENRTTRAPSPGDPPPP' A
#
# COMPACT_ATOMS: atom_id res chain seq x y z
N MET A 1 30.89 -31.81 -4.73
CA MET A 1 30.69 -30.37 -5.03
C MET A 1 30.05 -30.17 -6.41
N ASP A 2 29.94 -31.23 -7.21
CA ASP A 2 29.56 -31.19 -8.63
C ASP A 2 28.07 -30.91 -8.88
N PHE A 3 27.21 -31.19 -7.88
CA PHE A 3 25.78 -30.90 -7.95
C PHE A 3 25.41 -29.49 -7.47
N LEU A 4 26.31 -28.78 -6.77
CA LEU A 4 26.00 -27.45 -6.26
C LEU A 4 25.95 -26.40 -7.38
N ALA A 5 26.83 -26.49 -8.37
CA ALA A 5 26.86 -25.59 -9.51
C ALA A 5 25.59 -25.63 -10.38
N PRO A 6 25.09 -26.81 -10.81
CA PRO A 6 23.83 -26.86 -11.56
C PRO A 6 22.65 -26.43 -10.68
N VAL A 7 22.58 -26.85 -9.42
CA VAL A 7 21.51 -26.44 -8.50
C VAL A 7 21.49 -24.92 -8.30
N ALA A 8 22.64 -24.29 -8.09
CA ALA A 8 22.74 -22.83 -7.96
C ALA A 8 22.30 -22.12 -9.25
N THR A 9 22.68 -22.66 -10.42
CA THR A 9 22.28 -22.11 -11.72
C THR A 9 20.77 -22.15 -11.90
N PHE A 10 20.13 -23.29 -11.64
CA PHE A 10 18.67 -23.43 -11.74
C PHE A 10 17.92 -22.63 -10.66
N ALA A 11 18.50 -22.51 -9.45
CA ALA A 11 17.87 -21.80 -8.34
C ALA A 11 18.03 -20.27 -8.42
N CYS A 12 19.02 -19.76 -9.15
CA CYS A 12 19.35 -18.33 -9.19
C CYS A 12 18.15 -17.46 -9.58
N VAL A 13 17.48 -17.81 -10.68
CA VAL A 13 16.32 -17.08 -11.20
C VAL A 13 15.12 -17.13 -10.23
N PRO A 14 14.61 -18.30 -9.82
CA PRO A 14 13.46 -18.36 -8.93
C PRO A 14 13.74 -17.74 -7.55
N VAL A 15 14.96 -17.89 -7.01
CA VAL A 15 15.36 -17.25 -5.76
C VAL A 15 15.36 -15.73 -5.90
N SER A 16 15.92 -15.19 -6.99
CA SER A 16 15.93 -13.74 -7.25
C SER A 16 14.51 -13.18 -7.34
N LEU A 17 13.62 -13.86 -8.07
CA LEU A 17 12.22 -13.48 -8.19
C LEU A 17 11.47 -13.58 -6.85
N ALA A 18 11.73 -14.63 -6.06
CA ALA A 18 11.13 -14.80 -4.74
C ALA A 18 11.58 -13.70 -3.77
N VAL A 19 12.87 -13.36 -3.77
CA VAL A 19 13.42 -12.25 -2.96
C VAL A 19 12.81 -10.92 -3.38
N PHE A 20 12.71 -10.65 -4.70
CA PHE A 20 12.09 -9.44 -5.21
C PHE A 20 10.60 -9.33 -4.82
N ALA A 21 9.84 -10.40 -5.03
CA ALA A 21 8.42 -10.44 -4.68
C ALA A 21 8.21 -10.27 -3.18
N TRP A 22 9.02 -10.96 -2.36
CA TRP A 22 8.99 -10.80 -0.91
C TRP A 22 9.32 -9.36 -0.50
N PHE A 23 10.34 -8.75 -1.10
CA PHE A 23 10.70 -7.36 -0.84
C PHE A 23 9.57 -6.39 -1.24
N ALA A 24 8.96 -6.58 -2.40
CA ALA A 24 7.82 -5.78 -2.85
C ALA A 24 6.62 -5.89 -1.88
N VAL A 25 6.27 -7.11 -1.45
CA VAL A 25 5.21 -7.32 -0.46
C VAL A 25 5.60 -6.74 0.90
N ARG A 26 6.86 -6.91 1.32
CA ARG A 26 7.40 -6.35 2.56
C ARG A 26 7.32 -4.83 2.58
N ALA A 27 7.69 -4.18 1.48
CA ALA A 27 7.64 -2.74 1.29
C ALA A 27 6.20 -2.21 1.31
N ARG A 28 5.26 -2.93 0.68
CA ARG A 28 3.82 -2.63 0.77
C ARG A 28 3.30 -2.75 2.19
N ARG A 29 3.65 -3.82 2.92
CA ARG A 29 3.20 -4.06 4.30
C ARG A 29 3.82 -3.13 5.35
N ARG A 30 5.02 -2.57 5.11
CA ARG A 30 5.66 -1.59 6.01
C ARG A 30 5.19 -0.15 5.79
N GLY A 31 4.23 0.09 4.88
CA GLY A 31 3.80 1.45 4.54
C GLY A 31 4.82 2.25 3.71
N SER A 32 6.01 1.71 3.45
CA SER A 32 7.03 2.36 2.61
C SER A 32 6.59 2.47 1.14
N GLY A 33 5.66 1.62 0.70
CA GLY A 33 5.07 1.68 -0.65
C GLY A 33 4.04 2.79 -0.86
N HIS A 34 3.45 3.33 0.21
CA HIS A 34 2.49 4.44 0.08
C HIS A 34 3.18 5.74 -0.37
N SER A 35 4.43 5.95 0.05
CA SER A 35 5.22 7.13 -0.30
C SER A 35 5.90 7.07 -1.67
N LEU A 36 6.01 5.90 -2.30
CA LEU A 36 6.60 5.75 -3.64
C LEU A 36 5.54 5.55 -4.73
N MET A 37 4.35 5.02 -4.43
CA MET A 37 3.25 5.02 -5.40
C MET A 37 2.50 6.35 -5.43
N ALA A 38 2.45 7.12 -4.33
CA ALA A 38 1.82 8.44 -4.35
C ALA A 38 2.43 9.43 -5.37
N PRO A 39 3.77 9.54 -5.53
CA PRO A 39 4.36 10.40 -6.57
C PRO A 39 4.20 9.85 -7.99
N PHE A 40 4.20 8.53 -8.17
CA PHE A 40 4.05 7.91 -9.49
C PHE A 40 2.60 8.03 -10.02
N GLU A 41 1.60 7.90 -9.14
CA GLU A 41 0.20 8.20 -9.46
C GLU A 41 0.03 9.70 -9.82
N ASP A 42 0.71 10.60 -9.12
CA ASP A 42 0.64 12.06 -9.38
C ASP A 42 1.24 12.46 -10.74
N ILE A 43 2.27 11.73 -11.20
CA ILE A 43 2.92 11.97 -12.51
C ILE A 43 2.05 11.47 -13.68
N TRP A 44 1.35 10.35 -13.52
CA TRP A 44 0.66 9.69 -14.63
C TRP A 44 -0.87 9.87 -14.62
N ASP A 45 -1.47 10.13 -13.46
CA ASP A 45 -2.91 10.35 -13.32
C ASP A 45 -3.24 11.42 -12.26
N PRO A 46 -3.16 12.72 -12.62
CA PRO A 46 -3.55 13.82 -11.73
C PRO A 46 -5.05 13.80 -11.37
N SER A 47 -5.87 12.95 -12.00
CA SER A 47 -7.30 12.86 -11.72
C SER A 47 -7.63 11.98 -10.51
N ALA A 48 -6.77 11.01 -10.17
CA ALA A 48 -6.93 10.14 -8.99
C ALA A 48 -6.73 10.91 -7.66
N HIS A 49 -6.03 12.04 -7.70
CA HIS A 49 -5.75 12.88 -6.53
C HIS A 49 -7.03 13.48 -5.92
N ARG A 50 -8.07 13.75 -6.73
CA ARG A 50 -9.33 14.33 -6.23
C ARG A 50 -10.16 13.36 -5.38
N THR A 51 -10.11 12.06 -5.70
CA THR A 51 -10.90 11.05 -5.00
C THR A 51 -10.38 10.81 -3.56
N HIS A 52 -9.06 10.92 -3.35
CA HIS A 52 -8.48 10.70 -2.02
C HIS A 52 -8.86 11.79 -1.01
N ILE A 53 -9.03 13.04 -1.48
CA ILE A 53 -9.45 14.17 -0.63
C ILE A 53 -10.88 13.97 -0.14
N GLU A 54 -11.79 13.49 -0.98
CA GLU A 54 -13.19 13.29 -0.59
C GLU A 54 -13.35 12.22 0.49
N ILE A 55 -12.55 11.14 0.45
CA ILE A 55 -12.59 10.06 1.46
C ILE A 55 -12.08 10.58 2.82
N GLN A 56 -10.99 11.35 2.85
CA GLN A 56 -10.48 11.94 4.11
C GLN A 56 -11.44 12.95 4.74
N VAL A 57 -12.18 13.71 3.91
CA VAL A 57 -13.20 14.65 4.41
C VAL A 57 -14.42 13.90 4.98
N GLN A 58 -14.81 12.77 4.38
CA GLN A 58 -15.88 11.93 4.92
C GLN A 58 -15.49 11.19 6.20
N GLU A 59 -14.25 10.73 6.31
CA GLU A 59 -13.72 10.12 7.54
C GLU A 59 -13.71 11.13 8.70
N ASN A 60 -13.28 12.37 8.46
CA ASN A 60 -13.35 13.44 9.46
C ASN A 60 -14.79 13.82 9.83
N ARG A 61 -15.74 13.83 8.88
CA ARG A 61 -17.16 14.10 9.16
C ARG A 61 -17.87 12.98 9.91
N THR A 62 -17.34 11.75 9.89
CA THR A 62 -17.91 10.63 10.64
C THR A 62 -17.57 10.72 12.14
N THR A 63 -16.67 11.63 12.53
CA THR A 63 -16.48 11.97 13.95
C THR A 63 -17.61 12.91 14.41
N ARG A 64 -18.74 12.28 14.75
CA ARG A 64 -19.74 12.78 15.70
C ARG A 64 -20.54 14.01 15.25
N ALA A 65 -21.38 13.85 14.23
CA ALA A 65 -22.64 14.60 14.20
C ALA A 65 -23.64 13.85 15.11
N PRO A 66 -24.22 14.48 16.16
CA PRO A 66 -25.29 13.88 16.94
C PRO A 66 -26.44 13.49 16.02
N SER A 67 -26.98 12.28 16.23
CA SER A 67 -28.18 11.87 15.50
C SER A 67 -29.33 12.80 15.89
N PRO A 68 -30.25 13.19 14.99
CA PRO A 68 -31.38 14.07 15.30
C PRO A 68 -32.37 13.59 16.39
N GLY A 69 -32.07 12.49 17.09
CA GLY A 69 -32.83 11.97 18.24
C GLY A 69 -32.02 11.79 19.52
N ASP A 70 -30.77 12.27 19.58
CA ASP A 70 -29.96 12.13 20.80
C ASP A 70 -30.47 13.08 21.90
N PRO A 71 -30.68 12.58 23.14
CA PRO A 71 -31.08 13.42 24.26
C PRO A 71 -29.96 14.42 24.63
N PRO A 72 -30.31 15.63 25.12
CA PRO A 72 -29.31 16.61 25.52
C PRO A 72 -28.43 16.06 26.66
N PRO A 73 -27.12 16.35 26.65
CA PRO A 73 -26.24 15.97 27.74
C PRO A 73 -26.63 16.68 29.05
N PRO A 74 -26.38 16.05 30.22
CA PRO A 74 -26.81 16.55 31.52
C PRO A 74 -26.17 17.88 31.94
#